data_AF-F0ZVR5-F1
#
_entry.id   AF-F0ZVR5-F1
#
_cell.length_a   1.000
_cell.length_b   1.000
_cell.length_c   1.000
_cell.angle_alpha   90.00
_cell.angle_beta   90.00
_cell.angle_gamma   90.00
#
_symmetry.space_group_name_H-M   'P 1'
#
loop_
_entity.id
_entity.type
_entity.pdbx_description
1 polymer ?
#
loop_
_entity_poly.entity_id
_entity_poly.type
_entity_poly.pdbx_seq_one_letter_code
_entity_poly.pdbx_strand_id
1 'polypeptide(L)'
;MVSFNGKFNDDLLPKTPRYLKVPLIFFNLVLWVLGLVLLIIGAVAVSFFSNLKDFKEAADTKTALNHLTTSVPVGVMVIGVFFILFTLFGCFAAYKERLVTLVIYCFLMLILLVILIGMGGKSITLHNNDVVAVLGDSWQDVSNNQKKNSTITKLETFLECCQWNSTVSVDTPQFKDLCPKDDDGNAKYIDNYCETELQKQLSSNLYIVGVTSIVIGVIEFFCMLFSLFLIIRICKSPRSKYNSDY
;
A
#
# COMPACT_ATOMS: atom_id res chain seq x y z
N MET A 1 -23.97 -35.04 -20.07
CA MET A 1 -24.02 -33.86 -19.18
C MET A 1 -24.09 -34.40 -17.75
N VAL A 2 -22.94 -34.55 -17.09
CA VAL A 2 -22.88 -35.16 -15.74
C VAL A 2 -23.21 -34.07 -14.73
N SER A 3 -24.39 -34.17 -14.13
CA SER A 3 -24.84 -33.28 -13.06
C SER A 3 -24.14 -33.66 -11.75
N PHE A 4 -23.12 -32.88 -11.37
CA PHE A 4 -22.47 -32.97 -10.06
C PHE A 4 -23.36 -32.28 -9.01
N ASN A 5 -24.40 -32.99 -8.56
CA ASN A 5 -25.19 -32.56 -7.40
C ASN A 5 -24.64 -33.25 -6.13
N GLY A 6 -23.41 -32.89 -5.76
CA GLY A 6 -22.79 -33.34 -4.51
C GLY A 6 -23.17 -32.41 -3.38
N LYS A 7 -24.23 -32.74 -2.64
CA LYS A 7 -24.56 -32.08 -1.36
C LYS A 7 -23.44 -32.42 -0.36
N PHE A 8 -22.48 -31.51 -0.24
CA PHE A 8 -21.36 -31.60 0.68
C PHE A 8 -21.88 -31.41 2.11
N ASN A 9 -22.17 -32.52 2.81
CA ASN A 9 -22.58 -32.47 4.21
C ASN A 9 -21.38 -32.07 5.06
N ASP A 10 -21.42 -30.86 5.62
CA ASP A 10 -20.35 -30.25 6.43
C ASP A 10 -20.16 -30.95 7.81
N ASP A 11 -21.03 -31.88 8.19
CA ASP A 11 -21.08 -32.50 9.52
C ASP A 11 -20.07 -33.65 9.75
N LEU A 12 -19.28 -34.03 8.73
CA LEU A 12 -18.32 -35.14 8.81
C LEU A 12 -16.86 -34.71 9.04
N LEU A 13 -16.59 -33.41 9.21
CA LEU A 13 -15.23 -32.92 9.48
C LEU A 13 -14.87 -33.12 10.96
N PRO A 14 -13.80 -33.88 11.31
CA PRO A 14 -13.38 -34.07 12.69
C PRO A 14 -12.98 -32.72 13.29
N LYS A 15 -13.53 -32.36 14.46
CA LYS A 15 -13.22 -31.11 15.18
C LYS A 15 -11.73 -30.79 15.10
N THR A 16 -11.37 -29.87 14.24
CA THR A 16 -9.97 -29.55 14.01
C THR A 16 -9.38 -28.85 15.22
N PRO A 17 -8.17 -29.21 15.67
CA PRO A 17 -7.60 -28.74 16.90
C PRO A 17 -7.52 -27.22 16.88
N ARG A 18 -7.96 -26.60 17.98
CA ARG A 18 -7.99 -25.15 18.13
C ARG A 18 -6.61 -24.51 17.90
N TYR A 19 -5.53 -25.22 18.23
CA TYR A 19 -4.15 -24.72 18.07
C TYR A 19 -3.70 -24.49 16.62
N LEU A 20 -4.35 -25.08 15.60
CA LEU A 20 -4.01 -24.80 14.20
C LEU A 20 -4.79 -23.60 13.63
N LYS A 21 -6.01 -23.36 14.12
CA LYS A 21 -6.89 -22.30 13.61
C LYS A 21 -6.66 -20.97 14.31
N VAL A 22 -6.45 -21.01 15.62
CA VAL A 22 -6.31 -19.81 16.44
C VAL A 22 -5.13 -18.94 15.96
N PRO A 23 -3.93 -19.49 15.67
CA PRO A 23 -2.83 -18.68 15.15
C PRO A 23 -3.14 -18.06 13.79
N LEU A 24 -3.76 -18.83 12.88
CA LEU A 24 -4.08 -18.34 11.54
C LEU A 24 -5.13 -17.21 11.58
N ILE A 25 -6.16 -17.34 12.43
CA ILE A 25 -7.14 -16.27 12.66
C ILE A 25 -6.46 -15.06 13.31
N PHE A 26 -5.59 -15.28 14.30
CA PHE A 26 -4.85 -14.22 14.98
C PHE A 26 -3.98 -13.41 14.01
N PHE A 27 -3.16 -14.07 13.19
CA PHE A 27 -2.31 -13.38 12.21
C PHE A 27 -3.14 -12.65 11.14
N ASN A 28 -4.22 -13.24 10.63
CA ASN A 28 -5.10 -12.55 9.70
C ASN A 28 -5.80 -11.34 10.35
N LEU A 29 -6.14 -11.40 11.64
CA LEU A 29 -6.66 -10.23 12.38
C LEU A 29 -5.61 -9.12 12.53
N VAL A 30 -4.34 -9.47 12.81
CA VAL A 30 -3.25 -8.47 12.84
C VAL A 30 -3.11 -7.80 11.48
N LEU A 31 -3.08 -8.58 10.39
CA LEU A 31 -3.03 -8.04 9.03
C LEU A 31 -4.27 -7.20 8.68
N TRP A 32 -5.45 -7.58 9.18
CA TRP A 32 -6.68 -6.81 8.99
C TRP A 32 -6.59 -5.41 9.62
N VAL A 33 -6.06 -5.31 10.85
CA VAL A 33 -5.80 -4.02 11.52
C VAL A 33 -4.80 -3.18 10.71
N LEU A 34 -3.72 -3.79 10.20
CA LEU A 34 -2.78 -3.10 9.32
C LEU A 34 -3.45 -2.58 8.04
N GLY A 35 -4.36 -3.36 7.45
CA GLY A 35 -5.17 -2.92 6.31
C GLY A 35 -6.05 -1.72 6.62
N LEU A 36 -6.66 -1.69 7.81
CA LEU A 36 -7.46 -0.54 8.27
C LEU A 36 -6.60 0.72 8.42
N VAL A 37 -5.41 0.59 9.00
CA VAL A 37 -4.46 1.71 9.14
C VAL A 37 -4.06 2.23 7.75
N LEU A 38 -3.73 1.35 6.81
CA LEU A 38 -3.40 1.74 5.43
C LEU A 38 -4.55 2.45 4.72
N LEU A 39 -5.78 1.98 4.91
CA LEU A 39 -6.98 2.62 4.36
C LEU A 39 -7.16 4.04 4.92
N ILE A 40 -6.99 4.22 6.23
CA ILE A 40 -7.08 5.53 6.88
C ILE A 40 -6.00 6.47 6.35
N ILE A 41 -4.75 6.02 6.26
CA ILE A 41 -3.64 6.82 5.70
C ILE A 41 -3.95 7.23 4.26
N GLY A 42 -4.41 6.29 3.42
CA GLY A 42 -4.81 6.58 2.05
C GLY A 42 -5.95 7.61 1.97
N ALA A 43 -6.99 7.46 2.80
CA ALA A 43 -8.12 8.39 2.84
C ALA A 43 -7.71 9.79 3.33
N VAL A 44 -6.84 9.87 4.34
CA VAL A 44 -6.30 11.15 4.83
C VAL A 44 -5.44 11.80 3.74
N ALA A 45 -4.57 11.06 3.07
CA ALA A 45 -3.77 11.58 1.95
C ALA A 45 -4.68 12.09 0.82
N VAL A 46 -5.68 11.31 0.40
CA VAL A 46 -6.65 11.74 -0.61
C VAL A 46 -7.41 12.99 -0.17
N SER A 47 -7.86 13.08 1.08
CA SER A 47 -8.57 14.27 1.58
C SER A 47 -7.68 15.50 1.66
N PHE A 48 -6.41 15.36 2.05
CA PHE A 48 -5.44 16.44 2.06
C PHE A 48 -5.23 17.02 0.64
N PHE A 49 -5.13 16.14 -0.36
CA PHE A 49 -4.94 16.53 -1.76
C PHE A 49 -6.24 16.94 -2.48
N SER A 50 -7.40 16.38 -2.12
CA SER A 50 -8.69 16.67 -2.77
C SER A 50 -9.42 17.90 -2.21
N ASN A 51 -9.15 18.32 -0.97
CA ASN A 51 -9.64 19.60 -0.42
C ASN A 51 -9.06 20.83 -1.15
N LEU A 52 -8.24 20.60 -2.17
CA LEU A 52 -7.66 21.59 -3.03
C LEU A 52 -8.39 21.58 -4.36
N LYS A 53 -9.47 22.34 -4.42
CA LYS A 53 -10.38 22.39 -5.58
C LYS A 53 -9.69 22.83 -6.89
N ASP A 54 -8.50 23.44 -6.82
CA ASP A 54 -7.72 23.90 -7.98
C ASP A 54 -7.00 22.77 -8.75
N PHE A 55 -6.92 21.56 -8.19
CA PHE A 55 -6.17 20.45 -8.81
C PHE A 55 -6.82 19.88 -10.07
N LYS A 56 -8.13 20.09 -10.24
CA LYS A 56 -8.86 19.58 -11.40
C LYS A 56 -8.67 20.44 -12.64
N GLU A 57 -8.29 21.71 -12.46
CA GLU A 57 -8.12 22.69 -13.54
C GLU A 57 -6.64 22.80 -14.00
N ALA A 58 -5.69 22.44 -13.13
CA ALA A 58 -4.28 22.25 -13.50
C ALA A 58 -3.99 20.91 -14.23
N ALA A 59 -5.03 20.12 -14.53
CA ALA A 59 -4.89 18.80 -15.15
C ALA A 59 -4.34 18.82 -16.60
N ASP A 60 -4.24 20.00 -17.21
CA ASP A 60 -3.54 20.20 -18.48
C ASP A 60 -2.00 20.35 -18.33
N THR A 61 -1.48 20.46 -17.11
CA THR A 61 -0.04 20.63 -16.85
C THR A 61 0.58 19.37 -16.25
N LYS A 62 1.08 18.50 -17.14
CA LYS A 62 2.02 17.39 -16.93
C LYS A 62 1.57 16.20 -16.05
N THR A 63 1.44 15.06 -16.73
CA THR A 63 1.07 13.70 -16.24
C THR A 63 1.79 13.24 -14.97
N ALA A 64 3.04 13.64 -14.74
CA ALA A 64 3.82 13.16 -13.59
C ALA A 64 3.36 13.74 -12.24
N LEU A 65 2.92 15.01 -12.21
CA LEU A 65 2.46 15.65 -10.98
C LEU A 65 1.07 15.13 -10.55
N ASN A 66 0.21 14.88 -11.53
CA ASN A 66 -1.09 14.21 -11.34
C ASN A 66 -0.92 12.79 -10.77
N HIS A 67 0.12 12.08 -11.20
CA HIS A 67 0.39 10.73 -10.70
C HIS A 67 0.74 10.73 -9.21
N LEU A 68 1.60 11.65 -8.76
CA LEU A 68 1.98 11.76 -7.34
C LEU A 68 0.83 12.23 -6.45
N THR A 69 0.03 13.18 -6.93
CA THR A 69 -0.92 13.86 -6.06
C THR A 69 -2.28 13.18 -6.02
N THR A 70 -2.65 12.48 -7.10
CA THR A 70 -3.96 11.84 -7.23
C THR A 70 -3.83 10.33 -7.34
N SER A 71 -3.00 9.83 -8.25
CA SER A 71 -2.94 8.39 -8.52
C SER A 71 -2.33 7.58 -7.38
N VAL A 72 -1.26 8.09 -6.75
CA VAL A 72 -0.60 7.39 -5.62
C VAL A 72 -1.50 7.29 -4.39
N PRO A 73 -2.09 8.39 -3.85
CA PRO A 73 -2.97 8.30 -2.67
C PRO A 73 -4.21 7.43 -2.89
N VAL A 74 -4.84 7.54 -4.07
CA VAL A 74 -5.99 6.69 -4.44
C VAL A 74 -5.58 5.22 -4.55
N GLY A 75 -4.42 4.94 -5.13
CA GLY A 75 -3.86 3.58 -5.21
C GLY A 75 -3.67 2.97 -3.82
N VAL A 76 -3.08 3.71 -2.87
CA VAL A 76 -2.90 3.25 -1.48
C VAL A 76 -4.24 2.95 -0.82
N MET A 77 -5.25 3.81 -1.00
CA MET A 77 -6.60 3.57 -0.48
C MET A 77 -7.22 2.28 -1.03
N VAL A 78 -7.15 2.08 -2.35
CA VAL A 78 -7.70 0.89 -3.01
C VAL A 78 -7.01 -0.39 -2.53
N ILE A 79 -5.67 -0.37 -2.44
CA ILE A 79 -4.89 -1.50 -1.92
C ILE A 79 -5.31 -1.81 -0.47
N GLY A 80 -5.51 -0.80 0.37
CA GLY A 80 -5.98 -0.98 1.75
C GLY A 80 -7.33 -1.69 1.83
N VAL A 81 -8.30 -1.29 0.99
CA VAL A 81 -9.61 -1.97 0.92
C VAL A 81 -9.47 -3.44 0.51
N PHE A 82 -8.68 -3.72 -0.53
CA PHE A 82 -8.45 -5.10 -0.97
C PHE A 82 -7.76 -5.94 0.11
N PHE A 83 -6.82 -5.37 0.86
CA PHE A 83 -6.12 -6.07 1.93
C PHE A 83 -7.07 -6.42 3.10
N ILE A 84 -7.99 -5.53 3.44
CA ILE A 84 -9.05 -5.80 4.43
C ILE A 84 -9.95 -6.97 3.98
N LEU A 85 -10.39 -6.97 2.72
CA LEU A 85 -11.21 -8.06 2.18
C LEU A 85 -10.45 -9.38 2.15
N PHE A 86 -9.17 -9.33 1.79
CA PHE A 86 -8.30 -10.50 1.70
C PHE A 86 -8.07 -11.15 3.07
N THR A 87 -7.82 -10.35 4.10
CA THR A 87 -7.62 -10.84 5.48
C THR A 87 -8.91 -11.39 6.09
N LEU A 88 -10.08 -10.80 5.77
CA LEU A 88 -11.39 -11.38 6.10
C LEU A 88 -11.61 -12.73 5.43
N PHE A 89 -11.20 -12.86 4.16
CA PHE A 89 -11.24 -14.13 3.44
C PHE A 89 -10.32 -15.18 4.10
N GLY A 90 -9.15 -14.79 4.60
CA GLY A 90 -8.28 -15.66 5.39
C GLY A 90 -8.93 -16.19 6.67
N CYS A 91 -9.60 -15.32 7.43
CA CYS A 91 -10.39 -15.72 8.60
C CYS A 91 -11.55 -16.66 8.22
N PHE A 92 -12.25 -16.38 7.13
CA PHE A 92 -13.33 -17.24 6.63
C PHE A 92 -12.83 -18.62 6.19
N ALA A 93 -11.68 -18.68 5.51
CA ALA A 93 -11.02 -19.93 5.13
C ALA A 93 -10.68 -20.78 6.37
N ALA A 94 -10.17 -20.14 7.43
CA ALA A 94 -9.88 -20.77 8.71
C ALA A 94 -11.14 -21.35 9.39
N TYR A 95 -12.25 -20.62 9.32
CA TYR A 95 -13.49 -20.96 10.01
C TYR A 95 -14.29 -22.05 9.29
N LYS A 96 -14.40 -21.96 7.95
CA LYS A 96 -15.21 -22.92 7.17
C LYS A 96 -14.55 -24.27 7.00
N GLU A 97 -13.22 -24.37 7.11
CA GLU A 97 -12.47 -25.63 6.98
C GLU A 97 -12.73 -26.41 5.69
N ARG A 98 -13.26 -25.74 4.66
CA ARG A 98 -13.49 -26.36 3.36
C ARG A 98 -12.16 -26.41 2.62
N LEU A 99 -11.76 -27.62 2.22
CA LEU A 99 -10.50 -27.87 1.52
C LEU A 99 -10.30 -26.92 0.34
N VAL A 100 -11.34 -26.71 -0.49
CA VAL A 100 -11.29 -25.81 -1.64
C VAL A 100 -10.97 -24.37 -1.21
N THR A 101 -11.59 -23.86 -0.15
CA THR A 101 -11.37 -22.49 0.35
C THR A 101 -9.95 -22.32 0.89
N LEU A 102 -9.41 -23.30 1.62
CA LEU A 102 -8.04 -23.26 2.11
C LEU A 102 -7.01 -23.33 0.96
N VAL A 103 -7.26 -24.16 -0.06
CA VAL A 103 -6.36 -24.26 -1.22
C VAL A 103 -6.33 -22.94 -2.00
N ILE A 104 -7.50 -22.32 -2.23
CA ILE A 104 -7.57 -21.00 -2.86
C ILE A 104 -6.82 -19.96 -2.02
N TYR A 105 -7.02 -19.94 -0.70
CA TYR A 105 -6.29 -19.04 0.19
C TYR A 105 -4.78 -19.24 0.10
N CYS A 106 -4.30 -20.49 0.16
CA CYS A 106 -2.88 -20.80 0.03
C CYS A 106 -2.30 -20.34 -1.32
N PHE A 107 -3.04 -20.50 -2.40
CA PHE A 107 -2.62 -20.03 -3.73
C PHE A 107 -2.54 -18.50 -3.80
N LEU A 108 -3.52 -17.79 -3.23
CA LEU A 108 -3.49 -16.33 -3.19
C LEU A 108 -2.34 -15.79 -2.32
N MET A 109 -2.08 -16.41 -1.16
CA MET A 109 -0.95 -16.07 -0.30
C MET A 109 0.39 -16.27 -1.02
N LEU A 110 0.51 -17.31 -1.84
CA LEU A 110 1.71 -17.53 -2.66
C LEU A 110 1.91 -16.42 -3.68
N ILE A 111 0.84 -15.96 -4.35
CA ILE A 111 0.90 -14.84 -5.29
C ILE A 111 1.33 -13.56 -4.58
N LEU A 112 0.75 -13.26 -3.41
CA LEU A 112 1.10 -12.08 -2.62
C LEU A 112 2.56 -12.13 -2.17
N LEU A 113 3.06 -13.28 -1.74
CA LEU A 113 4.46 -13.45 -1.36
C LEU A 113 5.41 -13.11 -2.52
N VAL A 114 5.10 -13.55 -3.74
CA VAL A 114 5.91 -13.21 -4.94
C VAL A 114 5.87 -11.71 -5.21
N ILE A 115 4.69 -11.08 -5.09
CA ILE A 115 4.54 -9.63 -5.24
C ILE A 115 5.34 -8.89 -4.17
N LEU A 116 5.29 -9.31 -2.91
CA LEU A 116 6.02 -8.70 -1.80
C LEU A 116 7.53 -8.80 -1.97
N ILE A 117 8.03 -9.94 -2.45
CA ILE A 117 9.46 -10.09 -2.77
C ILE A 117 9.85 -9.12 -3.89
N GLY A 118 9.02 -9.00 -4.93
CA GLY A 118 9.23 -8.05 -6.02
C GLY A 118 9.23 -6.60 -5.56
N MET A 119 8.23 -6.20 -4.77
CA MET A 119 8.11 -4.85 -4.21
C MET A 119 9.23 -4.53 -3.24
N GLY A 120 9.53 -5.43 -2.31
CA GLY A 120 10.61 -5.28 -1.34
C GLY A 120 11.97 -5.17 -2.03
N GLY A 121 12.27 -6.04 -2.99
CA GLY A 121 13.51 -5.98 -3.77
C GLY A 121 13.63 -4.69 -4.58
N LYS A 122 12.54 -4.24 -5.23
CA LYS A 122 12.51 -2.96 -5.95
C LYS A 122 12.72 -1.78 -5.01
N SER A 123 12.11 -1.76 -3.83
CA SER A 123 12.24 -0.63 -2.88
C SER A 123 13.68 -0.39 -2.41
N ILE A 124 14.48 -1.45 -2.29
CA ILE A 124 15.89 -1.36 -1.83
C ILE A 124 16.83 -1.00 -2.99
N THR A 125 16.50 -1.43 -4.21
CA THR A 125 17.34 -1.24 -5.41
C THR A 125 17.00 0.03 -6.21
N LEU A 126 15.86 0.66 -5.92
CA LEU A 126 15.40 1.84 -6.65
C LEU A 126 16.38 2.99 -6.42
N HIS A 127 16.92 3.53 -7.51
CA HIS A 127 17.80 4.69 -7.45
C HIS A 127 16.94 5.96 -7.38
N ASN A 128 17.05 6.71 -6.29
CA ASN A 128 16.24 7.89 -6.07
C ASN A 128 16.41 8.95 -7.16
N ASN A 129 17.58 9.00 -7.80
CA ASN A 129 17.93 10.02 -8.78
C ASN A 129 17.02 9.98 -10.02
N ASP A 130 16.58 8.81 -10.47
CA ASP A 130 15.71 8.69 -11.65
C ASP A 130 14.31 9.25 -11.35
N VAL A 131 13.77 8.91 -10.17
CA VAL A 131 12.47 9.42 -9.71
C VAL A 131 12.55 10.92 -9.51
N VAL A 132 13.61 11.40 -8.87
CA VAL A 132 13.81 12.81 -8.57
C VAL A 132 14.01 13.63 -9.84
N ALA A 133 14.71 13.13 -10.85
CA ALA A 133 14.87 13.81 -12.14
C ALA A 133 13.53 14.00 -12.87
N VAL A 134 12.73 12.94 -12.99
CA VAL A 134 11.41 12.99 -13.64
C VAL A 134 10.46 13.95 -12.91
N LEU A 135 10.54 13.98 -11.58
CA LEU A 135 9.75 14.90 -10.76
C LEU A 135 10.25 16.34 -10.85
N GLY A 136 11.57 16.54 -10.92
CA GLY A 136 12.18 17.86 -11.03
C GLY A 136 11.80 18.59 -12.29
N ASP A 137 11.78 17.91 -13.43
CA ASP A 137 11.37 18.49 -14.72
C ASP A 137 9.90 18.93 -14.72
N SER A 138 9.06 18.24 -13.96
CA SER A 138 7.65 18.58 -13.80
C SER A 138 7.47 19.68 -12.76
N TRP A 139 8.27 19.67 -11.70
CA TRP A 139 8.22 20.64 -10.61
C TRP A 139 8.71 22.01 -11.04
N GLN A 140 9.86 22.09 -11.72
CA GLN A 140 10.44 23.34 -12.20
C GLN A 140 9.52 24.06 -13.18
N ASP A 141 8.83 23.31 -14.04
CA ASP A 141 7.89 23.88 -15.00
C ASP A 141 6.69 24.53 -14.31
N VAL A 142 6.17 23.92 -13.25
CA VAL A 142 5.06 24.50 -12.48
C VAL A 142 5.54 25.63 -11.55
N SER A 143 6.74 25.52 -11.01
CA SER A 143 7.34 26.50 -10.09
C SER A 143 7.79 27.79 -10.79
N ASN A 144 8.27 27.70 -12.04
CA ASN A 144 8.78 28.86 -12.79
C ASN A 144 7.68 29.66 -13.48
N ASN A 145 6.46 29.11 -13.57
CA ASN A 145 5.30 29.87 -14.03
C ASN A 145 4.89 30.86 -12.92
N GLN A 146 4.89 32.17 -13.23
CA GLN A 146 4.60 33.27 -12.29
C GLN A 146 3.23 33.21 -11.58
N LYS A 147 2.37 32.24 -11.94
CA LYS A 147 1.18 31.87 -11.18
C LYS A 147 1.50 30.66 -10.32
N LYS A 148 2.05 30.90 -9.12
CA LYS A 148 2.28 29.84 -8.14
C LYS A 148 0.97 29.09 -7.88
N ASN A 149 0.93 27.82 -8.28
CA ASN A 149 -0.24 26.98 -8.05
C ASN A 149 -0.32 26.60 -6.56
N SER A 150 -1.53 26.58 -6.00
CA SER A 150 -1.80 26.15 -4.62
C SER A 150 -1.26 24.73 -4.33
N THR A 151 -1.11 23.92 -5.38
CA THR A 151 -0.46 22.61 -5.38
C THR A 151 1.01 22.66 -4.92
N ILE A 152 1.84 23.49 -5.55
CA ILE A 152 3.28 23.55 -5.25
C ILE A 152 3.48 24.08 -3.82
N THR A 153 2.75 25.11 -3.41
CA THR A 153 2.84 25.64 -2.03
C THR A 153 2.56 24.59 -0.97
N LYS A 154 1.63 23.66 -1.23
CA LYS A 154 1.32 22.59 -0.28
C LYS A 154 2.29 21.44 -0.32
N LEU A 155 2.82 21.09 -1.48
CA LEU A 155 3.90 20.12 -1.58
C LEU A 155 5.16 20.64 -0.87
N GLU A 156 5.48 21.93 -1.04
CA GLU A 156 6.55 22.63 -0.31
C GLU A 156 6.31 22.65 1.20
N THR A 157 5.07 22.91 1.64
CA THR A 157 4.70 22.85 3.06
C THR A 157 4.78 21.42 3.61
N PHE A 158 4.37 20.43 2.82
CA PHE A 158 4.38 19.01 3.21
C PHE A 158 5.80 18.42 3.26
N LEU A 159 6.67 18.82 2.33
CA LEU A 159 8.08 18.43 2.27
C LEU A 159 9.00 19.37 3.08
N GLU A 160 8.47 20.42 3.68
CA GLU A 160 9.24 21.41 4.46
C GLU A 160 10.42 22.02 3.67
N CYS A 161 10.15 22.38 2.43
CA CYS A 161 11.13 22.89 1.47
C CYS A 161 10.60 24.13 0.73
N CYS A 162 11.48 24.87 0.06
CA CYS A 162 11.11 25.92 -0.88
C CYS A 162 11.87 25.76 -2.20
N GLN A 163 11.14 25.76 -3.31
CA GLN A 163 11.64 25.59 -4.67
C GLN A 163 12.40 24.28 -4.92
N TRP A 164 12.57 23.95 -6.21
CA TRP A 164 13.25 22.73 -6.59
C TRP A 164 14.76 22.80 -6.35
N ASN A 165 15.42 23.84 -6.87
CA ASN A 165 16.86 24.10 -6.75
C ASN A 165 17.15 25.62 -6.82
N SER A 166 18.39 26.02 -6.52
CA SER A 166 18.88 27.42 -6.50
C SER A 166 18.99 28.08 -7.88
N THR A 167 17.98 27.99 -8.74
CA THR A 167 18.00 28.66 -10.05
C THR A 167 17.74 30.16 -9.94
N VAL A 168 17.22 30.64 -8.81
CA VAL A 168 16.97 32.06 -8.50
C VAL A 168 17.67 32.43 -7.20
N SER A 169 18.33 33.59 -7.15
CA SER A 169 19.02 34.07 -5.96
C SER A 169 18.04 34.36 -4.81
N VAL A 170 18.35 33.83 -3.62
CA VAL A 170 17.58 33.97 -2.36
C VAL A 170 17.24 35.44 -2.02
N ASP A 171 18.03 36.38 -2.54
CA ASP A 171 17.90 37.82 -2.29
C ASP A 171 16.84 38.53 -3.16
N THR A 172 16.22 37.83 -4.12
CA THR A 172 15.14 38.44 -4.91
C THR A 172 13.82 38.46 -4.13
N PRO A 173 13.09 39.59 -4.06
CA PRO A 173 11.80 39.67 -3.35
C PRO A 173 10.79 38.64 -3.87
N GLN A 174 10.82 38.39 -5.18
CA GLN A 174 9.98 37.38 -5.84
C GLN A 174 10.26 35.97 -5.31
N PHE A 175 11.51 35.66 -4.92
CA PHE A 175 11.88 34.37 -4.32
C PHE A 175 11.16 34.13 -3.00
N LYS A 176 11.17 35.10 -2.09
CA LYS A 176 10.54 34.98 -0.76
C LYS A 176 9.02 34.93 -0.84
N ASP A 177 8.41 35.64 -1.79
CA ASP A 177 6.96 35.58 -1.99
C ASP A 177 6.47 34.22 -2.51
N LEU A 178 7.37 33.46 -3.15
CA LEU A 178 7.09 32.14 -3.70
C LEU A 178 7.36 31.00 -2.72
N CYS A 179 7.76 31.23 -1.46
CA CYS A 179 7.91 30.17 -0.45
C CYS A 179 6.67 30.03 0.45
N PRO A 180 6.47 28.89 1.16
CA PRO A 180 5.50 28.80 2.24
C PRO A 180 5.73 29.90 3.29
N LYS A 181 4.66 30.50 3.83
CA LYS A 181 4.74 31.56 4.83
C LYS A 181 4.32 31.07 6.21
N ASP A 182 4.91 31.63 7.27
CA ASP A 182 4.45 31.43 8.66
C ASP A 182 3.20 32.29 8.97
N ASP A 183 2.68 32.16 10.19
CA ASP A 183 1.51 32.91 10.65
C ASP A 183 1.76 34.44 10.68
N ASP A 184 3.03 34.85 10.74
CA ASP A 184 3.49 36.24 10.71
C ASP A 184 3.78 36.75 9.27
N GLY A 185 3.62 35.89 8.26
CA GLY A 185 3.82 36.22 6.84
C GLY A 185 5.26 36.12 6.34
N ASN A 186 6.20 35.60 7.12
CA ASN A 186 7.59 35.40 6.73
C ASN A 186 7.77 34.09 5.96
N ALA A 187 8.67 34.09 4.98
CA ALA A 187 8.99 32.89 4.19
C ALA A 187 9.71 31.84 5.06
N LYS A 188 9.23 30.59 5.01
CA LYS A 188 9.79 29.40 5.65
C LYS A 188 10.63 28.59 4.65
N TYR A 189 11.52 27.75 5.19
CA TYR A 189 12.27 26.74 4.43
C TYR A 189 13.15 27.31 3.30
N ILE A 190 13.58 28.57 3.42
CA ILE A 190 14.38 29.29 2.42
C ILE A 190 15.71 28.57 2.13
N ASP A 191 16.28 27.90 3.14
CA ASP A 191 17.56 27.19 3.03
C ASP A 191 17.40 25.71 2.61
N ASN A 192 16.17 25.21 2.48
CA ASN A 192 15.87 23.81 2.19
C ASN A 192 15.29 23.64 0.78
N TYR A 193 16.06 23.06 -0.14
CA TYR A 193 15.59 22.79 -1.50
C TYR A 193 14.82 21.48 -1.59
N CYS A 194 13.70 21.49 -2.33
CA CYS A 194 12.81 20.35 -2.47
C CYS A 194 13.48 19.16 -3.15
N GLU A 195 14.47 19.34 -4.03
CA GLU A 195 15.24 18.24 -4.60
C GLU A 195 15.94 17.41 -3.51
N THR A 196 16.62 18.10 -2.58
CA THR A 196 17.41 17.46 -1.52
C THR A 196 16.52 16.80 -0.46
N GLU A 197 15.46 17.48 -0.02
CA GLU A 197 14.56 16.94 0.99
C GLU A 197 13.70 15.80 0.41
N LEU A 198 13.32 15.87 -0.87
CA LEU A 198 12.64 14.77 -1.54
C LEU A 198 13.54 13.54 -1.68
N GLN A 199 14.82 13.68 -2.06
CA GLN A 199 15.77 12.56 -2.10
C GLN A 199 15.92 11.87 -0.73
N LYS A 200 15.96 12.68 0.33
CA LYS A 200 16.05 12.20 1.71
C LYS A 200 14.78 11.51 2.19
N GLN A 201 13.61 12.11 1.93
CA GLN A 201 12.30 11.51 2.21
C GLN A 201 12.11 10.20 1.44
N LEU A 202 12.45 10.17 0.14
CA LEU A 202 12.34 8.97 -0.69
C LEU A 202 13.25 7.84 -0.18
N SER A 203 14.53 8.11 0.09
CA SER A 203 15.44 7.08 0.64
C SER A 203 14.93 6.51 1.96
N SER A 204 14.53 7.38 2.89
CA SER A 204 14.01 6.97 4.19
C SER A 204 12.72 6.14 4.05
N ASN A 205 11.79 6.60 3.24
CA ASN A 205 10.49 5.95 3.07
C ASN A 205 10.59 4.63 2.29
N LEU A 206 11.42 4.57 1.24
CA LEU A 206 11.67 3.33 0.49
C LEU A 206 12.33 2.27 1.37
N TYR A 207 13.25 2.66 2.24
CA TYR A 207 13.83 1.76 3.24
C TYR A 207 12.75 1.21 4.18
N ILE A 208 11.87 2.06 4.71
CA ILE A 208 10.75 1.64 5.58
C ILE A 208 9.81 0.68 4.84
N VAL A 209 9.48 0.96 3.58
CA VAL A 209 8.66 0.08 2.73
C VAL A 209 9.34 -1.29 2.59
N GLY A 210 10.64 -1.32 2.28
CA GLY A 210 11.41 -2.56 2.13
C GLY A 210 11.41 -3.40 3.41
N VAL A 211 11.67 -2.79 4.56
CA VAL A 211 11.63 -3.47 5.87
C VAL A 211 10.22 -4.00 6.16
N THR A 212 9.19 -3.20 5.90
CA THR A 212 7.78 -3.58 6.12
C THR A 212 7.38 -4.77 5.26
N SER A 213 7.77 -4.80 3.98
CA SER A 213 7.51 -5.92 3.09
C SER A 213 8.13 -7.24 3.57
N ILE A 214 9.33 -7.18 4.15
CA ILE A 214 10.00 -8.35 4.73
C ILE A 214 9.20 -8.88 5.94
N VAL A 215 8.80 -7.99 6.86
CA VAL A 215 8.01 -8.36 8.04
C VAL A 215 6.67 -8.99 7.64
N ILE A 216 5.95 -8.37 6.70
CA ILE A 216 4.68 -8.91 6.18
C ILE A 216 4.91 -10.26 5.52
N GLY A 217 5.95 -10.41 4.68
CA GLY A 217 6.28 -11.67 4.01
C GLY A 217 6.55 -12.83 4.98
N VAL A 218 7.21 -12.56 6.11
CA VAL A 218 7.42 -13.57 7.16
C VAL A 218 6.10 -13.99 7.80
N ILE A 219 5.22 -13.04 8.12
CA ILE A 219 3.87 -13.34 8.66
C ILE A 219 3.06 -14.16 7.65
N GLU A 220 3.08 -13.77 6.37
CA GLU A 220 2.40 -14.48 5.30
C GLU A 220 2.90 -15.91 5.14
N PHE A 221 4.22 -16.12 5.21
CA PHE A 221 4.82 -17.45 5.17
C PHE A 221 4.30 -18.33 6.31
N PHE A 222 4.22 -17.83 7.54
CA PHE A 222 3.62 -18.58 8.65
C PHE A 222 2.13 -18.88 8.42
N CYS A 223 1.34 -17.92 7.94
CA CYS A 223 -0.06 -18.14 7.56
C CYS A 223 -0.20 -19.25 6.52
N MET A 224 0.70 -19.29 5.52
CA MET A 224 0.73 -20.34 4.50
C MET A 224 1.08 -21.71 5.11
N LEU A 225 2.07 -21.78 6.01
CA LEU A 225 2.43 -23.02 6.70
C LEU A 225 1.26 -23.59 7.50
N PHE A 226 0.59 -22.76 8.32
CA PHE A 226 -0.58 -23.18 9.08
C PHE A 226 -1.74 -23.63 8.17
N SER A 227 -1.94 -22.94 7.05
CA SER A 227 -2.93 -23.34 6.03
C SER A 227 -2.63 -24.71 5.44
N LEU A 228 -1.37 -24.96 5.08
CA LEU A 228 -0.94 -26.25 4.53
C LEU A 228 -1.11 -27.39 5.55
N PHE A 229 -0.77 -27.16 6.82
CA PHE A 229 -1.01 -28.15 7.88
C PHE A 229 -2.50 -28.48 8.03
N LEU A 230 -3.38 -27.47 7.96
CA LEU A 230 -4.83 -27.68 7.97
C LEU A 230 -5.28 -28.50 6.75
N ILE A 231 -4.80 -28.17 5.54
CA ILE A 231 -5.11 -28.92 4.31
C ILE A 231 -4.67 -30.38 4.43
N ILE A 232 -3.41 -30.64 4.81
CA ILE A 232 -2.86 -32.00 4.95
C ILE A 232 -3.69 -32.82 5.94
N ARG A 233 -4.10 -32.21 7.07
CA ARG A 233 -4.94 -32.88 8.06
C ARG A 233 -6.32 -33.22 7.51
N ILE A 234 -6.95 -32.31 6.76
CA ILE A 234 -8.24 -32.56 6.12
C ILE A 234 -8.12 -33.67 5.08
N CYS A 235 -7.04 -33.69 4.28
CA CYS A 235 -6.77 -34.74 3.29
C CYS A 235 -6.49 -36.10 3.94
N LYS A 236 -5.77 -36.13 5.07
CA LYS A 236 -5.40 -37.36 5.77
C LYS A 236 -6.53 -37.93 6.63
N SER A 237 -7.51 -37.12 7.03
CA SER A 237 -8.73 -37.63 7.66
C SER A 237 -9.41 -38.59 6.68
N PRO A 238 -9.45 -39.91 6.97
CA PRO A 238 -10.12 -40.84 6.08
C PRO A 238 -11.57 -40.38 5.99
N ARG A 239 -12.00 -39.91 4.82
CA ARG A 239 -13.43 -39.95 4.49
C ARG A 239 -13.80 -41.40 4.74
N SER A 240 -14.62 -41.66 5.75
CA SER A 240 -15.41 -42.87 5.76
C SER A 240 -16.20 -42.86 4.47
N LYS A 241 -15.63 -43.45 3.41
CA LYS A 241 -16.39 -44.12 2.38
C LYS A 241 -17.18 -45.16 3.16
N TYR A 242 -18.38 -44.78 3.59
CA TYR A 242 -19.36 -45.79 3.88
C TYR A 242 -19.67 -46.43 2.52
N ASN A 243 -19.08 -47.62 2.33
CA ASN A 243 -19.45 -48.55 1.28
C ASN A 243 -20.94 -48.89 1.39
N SER A 244 -21.59 -49.01 0.26
CA SER A 244 -22.45 -50.15 -0.09
C SER A 244 -22.60 -50.04 -1.62
N ASP A 245 -22.04 -50.94 -2.43
CA ASP A 245 -22.67 -52.24 -2.72
C ASP A 245 -24.19 -52.13 -2.55
N TYR A 246 -24.85 -51.57 -3.58
CA TYR A 246 -26.08 -52.02 -4.22
C TYR A 246 -26.44 -51.05 -5.36
#